data_AF-A0A2M8L1H6-F1
#
_entry.id   AF-A0A2M8L1H6-F1
#
_cell.length_a   1.000
_cell.length_b   1.000
_cell.length_c   1.000
_cell.angle_alpha   90.00
_cell.angle_beta   90.00
_cell.angle_gamma   90.00
#
_symmetry.space_group_name_H-M   'P 1'
#
loop_
_entity.id
_entity.type
_entity.pdbx_description
1 polymer ?
#
loop_
_entity_poly.entity_id
_entity_poly.type
_entity_poly.pdbx_seq_one_letter_code
_entity_poly.pdbx_strand_id
1 'polypeptide(L)'
;NYGKIYWKNGYIQTEPGYSNKTHATAWLSGGASIVRRKLFLKLGGFDDVYAPFYFEDTDLGLRAWRSGYKLVWEPKSVVNHQHEYSTAKMGKQFLIYVKERNHLLCVLRNITNKKLLLENLFWQFLRILSGPNYIKIILAAHRQLHSHPLPISEKKLTDIQVLEMLK
;
A
#
# COMPACT_ATOMS: atom_id res chain seq x y z
N ASN A 1 -16.67 3.42 -2.21
CA ASN A 1 -15.98 4.08 -1.09
C ASN A 1 -14.65 4.60 -1.59
N TYR A 2 -14.20 5.75 -1.07
CA TYR A 2 -12.81 6.17 -1.25
C TYR A 2 -11.92 5.48 -0.21
N GLY A 3 -10.62 5.39 -0.47
CA GLY A 3 -9.64 4.83 0.44
C GLY A 3 -9.07 5.90 1.36
N LYS A 4 -9.13 5.66 2.67
CA LYS A 4 -8.42 6.44 3.69
C LYS A 4 -7.22 5.66 4.18
N ILE A 5 -6.16 6.35 4.57
CA ILE A 5 -5.01 5.75 5.23
C ILE A 5 -4.62 6.50 6.49
N TYR A 6 -4.16 5.76 7.49
CA TYR A 6 -3.62 6.34 8.70
C TYR A 6 -2.55 5.45 9.30
N TRP A 7 -1.69 6.03 10.12
CA TRP A 7 -0.65 5.28 10.82
C TRP A 7 -1.16 4.72 12.14
N LYS A 8 -1.00 3.40 12.35
CA LYS A 8 -1.33 2.75 13.63
C LYS A 8 -0.55 1.45 13.79
N ASN A 9 -0.09 1.22 15.02
CA ASN A 9 0.65 0.04 15.44
C ASN A 9 1.87 -0.25 14.56
N GLY A 10 2.59 0.79 14.13
CA GLY A 10 3.76 0.62 13.27
C GLY A 10 3.46 0.31 11.80
N TYR A 11 2.22 0.40 11.33
CA TYR A 11 1.85 0.12 9.93
C TYR A 11 0.90 1.17 9.36
N ILE A 12 0.87 1.27 8.03
CA ILE A 12 -0.16 2.01 7.29
C ILE A 12 -1.46 1.20 7.32
N GLN A 13 -2.49 1.69 7.98
CA GLN A 13 -3.82 1.10 7.98
C GLN A 13 -4.67 1.72 6.87
N THR A 14 -5.63 0.94 6.36
CA THR A 14 -6.58 1.37 5.34
C THR A 14 -8.00 1.31 5.89
N GLU A 15 -8.83 2.29 5.58
CA GLU A 15 -10.24 2.30 5.97
C GLU A 15 -11.12 2.84 4.83
N PRO A 16 -12.34 2.29 4.61
CA PRO A 16 -13.28 2.86 3.67
C PRO A 16 -13.83 4.21 4.15
N GLY A 17 -13.87 5.19 3.25
CA GLY A 17 -14.65 6.42 3.40
C GLY A 17 -15.86 6.44 2.47
N TYR A 18 -16.97 7.04 2.93
CA TYR A 18 -18.21 7.13 2.17
C TYR A 18 -18.60 8.59 1.95
N SER A 19 -19.01 8.91 0.73
CA SER A 19 -19.41 10.27 0.35
C SER A 19 -20.32 10.21 -0.88
N ASN A 20 -21.25 11.14 -1.01
CA ASN A 20 -22.05 11.34 -2.22
C ASN A 20 -21.42 12.38 -3.18
N LYS A 21 -20.26 12.92 -2.82
CA LYS A 21 -19.46 13.84 -3.61
C LYS A 21 -18.11 13.23 -3.91
N THR A 22 -17.52 13.65 -5.04
CA THR A 22 -16.14 13.36 -5.42
C THR A 22 -15.19 13.66 -4.26
N HIS A 23 -14.30 12.72 -3.94
CA HIS A 23 -13.40 12.82 -2.78
C HIS A 23 -11.97 12.39 -3.12
N ALA A 24 -10.98 12.91 -2.39
CA ALA A 24 -9.63 12.39 -2.48
C ALA A 24 -9.58 10.93 -2.00
N THR A 25 -8.75 10.10 -2.63
CA THR A 25 -8.55 8.70 -2.24
C THR A 25 -7.06 8.40 -2.13
N ALA A 26 -6.67 7.58 -1.16
CA ALA A 26 -5.27 7.24 -0.92
C ALA A 26 -4.68 6.36 -2.03
N TRP A 27 -5.49 5.47 -2.61
CA TRP A 27 -5.10 4.61 -3.72
C TRP A 27 -6.22 4.48 -4.75
N LEU A 28 -5.85 3.98 -5.93
CA LEU A 28 -6.75 3.65 -7.02
C LEU A 28 -6.93 2.15 -7.06
N SER A 29 -8.17 1.64 -7.10
CA SER A 29 -8.40 0.20 -7.19
C SER A 29 -7.77 -0.35 -8.48
N GLY A 30 -6.94 -1.40 -8.36
CA GLY A 30 -6.29 -2.05 -9.51
C GLY A 30 -7.29 -2.57 -10.55
N GLY A 31 -8.50 -2.98 -10.12
CA GLY A 31 -9.55 -3.48 -11.02
C GLY A 31 -10.50 -2.42 -11.58
N ALA A 32 -10.46 -1.18 -11.07
CA ALA A 32 -11.41 -0.13 -11.45
C ALA A 32 -10.79 1.27 -11.28
N SER A 33 -9.88 1.63 -12.18
CA SER A 33 -9.27 2.96 -12.18
C SER A 33 -8.81 3.40 -13.58
N ILE A 34 -8.70 4.73 -13.75
CA ILE A 34 -8.16 5.36 -14.96
C ILE A 34 -6.98 6.23 -14.56
N VAL A 35 -5.83 6.01 -15.21
CA VAL A 35 -4.60 6.77 -14.98
C VAL A 35 -4.07 7.26 -16.32
N ARG A 36 -3.60 8.52 -16.37
CA ARG A 36 -2.91 9.04 -17.56
C ARG A 36 -1.66 8.18 -17.83
N ARG A 37 -1.54 7.58 -19.01
CA ARG A 37 -0.41 6.70 -19.39
C ARG A 37 0.96 7.33 -19.07
N LYS A 38 1.16 8.60 -19.44
CA LYS A 38 2.42 9.31 -19.17
C LYS A 38 2.75 9.37 -17.68
N LEU A 39 1.74 9.56 -16.82
CA LEU A 39 1.93 9.57 -15.37
C LEU A 39 2.23 8.17 -14.83
N PHE A 40 1.48 7.16 -15.27
CA PHE A 40 1.70 5.77 -14.86
C PHE A 40 3.14 5.31 -15.17
N LEU A 41 3.60 5.54 -16.41
CA LEU A 41 4.96 5.20 -16.82
C LEU A 41 6.03 6.04 -16.10
N LYS A 42 5.76 7.33 -15.86
CA LYS A 42 6.67 8.21 -15.11
C LYS A 42 6.88 7.73 -13.67
N LEU A 43 5.87 7.12 -13.07
CA LEU A 43 5.96 6.52 -11.74
C LEU A 43 6.47 5.06 -11.79
N GLY A 44 6.84 4.51 -12.95
CA GLY A 44 7.31 3.12 -13.05
C GLY A 44 6.21 2.05 -13.01
N GLY A 45 4.93 2.44 -13.09
CA GLY A 45 3.81 1.52 -13.08
C GLY A 45 3.60 0.79 -11.75
N PHE A 46 3.06 -0.43 -11.81
CA PHE A 46 2.97 -1.32 -10.65
C PHE A 46 4.34 -1.94 -10.35
N ASP A 47 4.68 -2.01 -9.07
CA ASP A 47 5.98 -2.52 -8.59
C ASP A 47 5.89 -4.03 -8.37
N ASP A 48 6.77 -4.79 -9.01
CA ASP A 48 6.82 -6.25 -8.96
C ASP A 48 7.35 -6.80 -7.63
N VAL A 49 7.87 -5.94 -6.75
CA VAL A 49 8.20 -6.28 -5.35
C VAL A 49 6.99 -6.89 -4.59
N TYR A 50 5.77 -6.56 -5.03
CA TYR A 50 4.53 -7.04 -4.44
C TYR A 50 4.02 -8.36 -5.05
N ALA A 51 4.73 -8.95 -6.01
CA ALA A 51 4.31 -10.18 -6.65
C ALA A 51 4.03 -11.30 -5.62
N PRO A 52 2.91 -12.04 -5.74
CA PRO A 52 2.02 -12.09 -6.89
C PRO A 52 0.85 -11.09 -6.91
N PHE A 53 0.50 -10.45 -5.79
CA PHE A 53 -0.67 -9.55 -5.65
C PHE A 53 -0.68 -8.86 -4.28
N TYR A 54 -1.59 -7.89 -4.11
CA TYR A 54 -1.81 -7.04 -2.94
C TYR A 54 -0.74 -5.95 -2.74
N PHE A 55 -1.23 -4.74 -2.47
CA PHE A 55 -0.49 -3.50 -2.17
C PHE A 55 0.19 -2.80 -3.35
N GLU A 56 0.23 -3.38 -4.55
CA GLU A 56 0.79 -2.74 -5.73
C GLU A 56 0.05 -1.45 -6.11
N ASP A 57 -1.27 -1.44 -5.89
CA ASP A 57 -2.16 -0.31 -6.15
C ASP A 57 -2.05 0.78 -5.09
N THR A 58 -1.92 0.36 -3.83
CA THR A 58 -1.71 1.21 -2.65
C THR A 58 -0.36 1.94 -2.74
N ASP A 59 0.68 1.20 -3.10
CA ASP A 59 2.03 1.72 -3.31
C ASP A 59 2.07 2.76 -4.45
N LEU A 60 1.46 2.45 -5.61
CA LEU A 60 1.35 3.41 -6.71
C LEU A 60 0.61 4.69 -6.29
N GLY A 61 -0.46 4.55 -5.51
CA GLY A 61 -1.21 5.69 -4.97
C GLY A 61 -0.36 6.56 -4.04
N LEU A 62 0.36 5.95 -3.10
CA LEU A 62 1.28 6.65 -2.21
C LEU A 62 2.40 7.36 -2.97
N ARG A 63 3.00 6.71 -3.97
CA ARG A 63 4.05 7.33 -4.81
C ARG A 63 3.54 8.50 -5.62
N ALA A 64 2.30 8.43 -6.12
CA ALA A 64 1.64 9.51 -6.81
C ALA A 64 1.38 10.71 -5.88
N TRP A 65 0.83 10.48 -4.68
CA TRP A 65 0.64 11.51 -3.65
C TRP A 65 1.97 12.16 -3.26
N ARG A 66 3.00 11.35 -2.97
CA ARG A 66 4.36 11.86 -2.68
C ARG A 66 4.95 12.67 -3.82
N SER A 67 4.51 12.45 -5.07
CA SER A 67 4.93 13.21 -6.25
C SER A 67 4.07 14.45 -6.52
N GLY A 68 3.11 14.75 -5.65
CA GLY A 68 2.20 15.91 -5.73
C GLY A 68 0.99 15.70 -6.65
N TYR A 69 0.73 14.46 -7.10
CA TYR A 69 -0.48 14.15 -7.85
C TYR A 69 -1.65 13.86 -6.92
N LYS A 70 -2.86 14.22 -7.36
CA LYS A 70 -4.09 13.96 -6.61
C LYS A 70 -4.79 12.75 -7.18
N LEU A 71 -5.24 11.87 -6.29
CA LEU A 71 -6.08 10.74 -6.62
C LEU A 71 -7.50 11.04 -6.17
N VAL A 72 -8.48 10.70 -7.01
CA VAL A 72 -9.86 11.09 -6.82
C VAL A 72 -10.76 9.88 -7.02
N TRP A 73 -11.71 9.71 -6.12
CA TRP A 73 -12.80 8.75 -6.20
C TRP A 73 -14.09 9.47 -6.60
N GLU A 74 -14.81 8.92 -7.59
CA GLU A 74 -16.05 9.48 -8.13
C GLU A 74 -17.25 8.57 -7.78
N PRO A 75 -18.19 9.00 -6.92
CA PRO A 75 -19.33 8.17 -6.50
C PRO A 75 -20.22 7.71 -7.66
N LYS A 76 -20.29 8.46 -8.76
CA LYS A 76 -21.11 8.09 -9.93
C LYS A 76 -20.42 7.09 -10.86
N SER A 77 -19.11 6.85 -10.71
CA SER A 77 -18.37 5.87 -11.49
C SER A 77 -18.38 4.53 -10.77
N VAL A 78 -19.39 3.70 -11.07
CA VAL A 78 -19.63 2.43 -10.38
C VAL A 78 -19.20 1.26 -11.26
N VAL A 79 -18.37 0.39 -10.71
CA VAL A 79 -17.98 -0.90 -11.30
C VAL A 79 -18.28 -2.00 -10.29
N ASN A 80 -19.00 -3.03 -10.73
CA ASN A 80 -19.28 -4.20 -9.90
C ASN A 80 -18.10 -5.16 -9.98
N HIS A 81 -17.41 -5.36 -8.86
CA HIS A 81 -16.24 -6.23 -8.78
C HIS A 81 -16.49 -7.38 -7.81
N GLN A 82 -16.32 -8.63 -8.25
CA GLN A 82 -16.37 -9.80 -7.39
C GLN A 82 -15.05 -9.93 -6.63
N HIS A 83 -15.07 -9.64 -5.33
CA HIS A 83 -13.88 -9.66 -4.49
C HIS A 83 -13.29 -11.07 -4.38
N GLU A 84 -11.96 -11.19 -4.42
CA GLU A 84 -11.21 -12.42 -4.18
C GLU A 84 -11.53 -13.63 -5.07
N TYR A 85 -12.26 -13.46 -6.18
CA TYR A 85 -12.64 -14.59 -7.04
C TYR A 85 -11.43 -15.39 -7.55
N SER A 86 -10.38 -14.70 -7.99
CA SER A 86 -9.15 -15.31 -8.52
C SER A 86 -8.26 -15.91 -7.42
N THR A 87 -8.35 -15.42 -6.18
CA THR A 87 -7.58 -15.90 -5.03
C THR A 87 -8.33 -16.94 -4.20
N ALA A 88 -9.63 -17.15 -4.45
CA ALA A 88 -10.49 -18.05 -3.68
C ALA A 88 -10.02 -19.52 -3.68
N LYS A 89 -9.26 -19.92 -4.71
CA LYS A 89 -8.68 -21.28 -4.81
C LYS A 89 -7.30 -21.41 -4.13
N MET A 90 -6.74 -20.32 -3.62
CA MET A 90 -5.43 -20.31 -2.97
C MET A 90 -5.54 -20.65 -1.49
N GLY A 91 -4.51 -21.30 -0.94
CA GLY A 91 -4.49 -21.66 0.48
C GLY A 91 -4.51 -20.42 1.38
N LYS A 92 -5.41 -20.41 2.39
CA LYS A 92 -5.57 -19.30 3.34
C LYS A 92 -4.25 -18.85 3.97
N GLN A 93 -3.38 -19.81 4.32
CA GLN A 93 -2.07 -19.51 4.93
C GLN A 93 -1.14 -18.75 3.96
N PHE A 94 -1.19 -19.07 2.67
CA PHE A 94 -0.43 -18.38 1.63
C PHE A 94 -0.95 -16.94 1.45
N LEU A 95 -2.27 -16.74 1.43
CA LEU A 95 -2.87 -15.41 1.34
C LEU A 95 -2.48 -14.51 2.53
N ILE A 96 -2.55 -15.05 3.75
CA ILE A 96 -2.12 -14.33 4.97
C ILE A 96 -0.63 -13.98 4.86
N TYR A 97 0.21 -14.95 4.44
CA TYR A 97 1.64 -14.72 4.27
C TYR A 97 1.94 -13.60 3.26
N VAL A 98 1.34 -13.63 2.06
CA VAL A 98 1.55 -12.61 1.03
C VAL A 98 1.06 -11.25 1.52
N LYS A 99 -0.14 -11.18 2.13
CA LYS A 99 -0.71 -9.93 2.64
C LYS A 99 0.17 -9.30 3.72
N GLU A 100 0.63 -10.08 4.71
CA GLU A 100 1.49 -9.56 5.79
C GLU A 100 2.86 -9.13 5.28
N ARG A 101 3.48 -9.92 4.38
CA ARG A 101 4.75 -9.56 3.75
C ARG A 101 4.63 -8.26 2.95
N ASN A 102 3.59 -8.14 2.13
CA ASN A 102 3.38 -6.96 1.29
C ASN A 102 2.95 -5.73 2.09
N HIS A 103 2.28 -5.93 3.23
CA HIS A 103 1.98 -4.84 4.15
C HIS A 103 3.25 -4.23 4.76
N LEU A 104 4.20 -5.08 5.18
CA LEU A 104 5.51 -4.63 5.64
C LEU A 104 6.30 -3.97 4.51
N LEU A 105 6.32 -4.56 3.31
CA LEU A 105 6.94 -3.94 2.13
C LEU A 105 6.41 -2.54 1.85
N CYS A 106 5.08 -2.36 1.90
CA CYS A 106 4.45 -1.06 1.67
C CYS A 106 4.94 0.00 2.65
N VAL A 107 5.09 -0.34 3.94
CA VAL A 107 5.70 0.54 4.95
C VAL A 107 7.14 0.88 4.59
N LEU A 108 7.98 -0.14 4.34
CA LEU A 108 9.42 0.04 4.08
C LEU A 108 9.70 0.77 2.77
N ARG A 109 8.81 0.68 1.78
CA ARG A 109 8.87 1.39 0.50
C ARG A 109 8.43 2.86 0.63
N ASN A 110 7.42 3.15 1.44
CA ASN A 110 6.73 4.44 1.41
C ASN A 110 6.96 5.34 2.62
N ILE A 111 7.46 4.82 3.74
CA ILE A 111 7.73 5.59 4.95
C ILE A 111 9.20 5.94 5.04
N THR A 112 9.48 7.23 5.24
CA THR A 112 10.85 7.76 5.38
C THR A 112 11.07 8.44 6.73
N ASN A 113 10.01 8.73 7.46
CA ASN A 113 10.09 9.30 8.80
C ASN A 113 10.69 8.31 9.80
N LYS A 114 11.80 8.69 10.44
CA LYS A 114 12.53 7.84 11.39
C LYS A 114 11.69 7.41 12.59
N LYS A 115 10.81 8.27 13.12
CA LYS A 115 9.95 7.94 14.26
C LYS A 115 8.97 6.84 13.89
N LEU A 116 8.34 6.94 12.71
CA LEU A 116 7.44 5.90 12.21
C LEU A 116 8.19 4.59 11.94
N LEU A 117 9.40 4.64 11.37
CA LEU A 117 10.21 3.43 11.17
C LEU A 117 10.64 2.76 12.49
N LEU A 118 10.98 3.55 13.52
CA LEU A 118 11.26 3.02 14.86
C LEU A 118 10.02 2.37 15.49
N GLU A 119 8.85 2.99 15.33
CA GLU A 119 7.59 2.40 15.77
C GLU A 119 7.30 1.09 15.03
N ASN A 120 7.48 1.07 13.70
CA ASN A 120 7.35 -0.14 12.89
C ASN A 120 8.28 -1.26 13.38
N LEU A 121 9.55 -0.95 13.66
CA LEU A 121 10.51 -1.92 14.20
C LEU A 121 10.06 -2.47 15.56
N PHE A 122 9.60 -1.60 16.46
CA PHE A 122 9.06 -2.02 17.76
C PHE A 122 7.86 -2.98 17.60
N TRP A 123 6.93 -2.68 16.69
CA TRP A 123 5.78 -3.55 16.46
C TRP A 123 6.12 -4.84 15.72
N GLN A 124 7.13 -4.84 14.84
CA GLN A 124 7.67 -6.07 14.27
C GLN A 124 8.21 -6.99 15.38
N PHE A 125 8.95 -6.42 16.35
CA PHE A 125 9.42 -7.17 17.51
C PHE A 125 8.25 -7.78 18.31
N LEU A 126 7.21 -7.00 18.62
CA LEU A 126 6.02 -7.52 19.31
C LEU A 126 5.29 -8.62 18.52
N ARG A 127 5.24 -8.52 17.18
CA ARG A 127 4.64 -9.55 16.32
C ARG A 127 5.46 -10.84 16.25
N ILE A 128 6.77 -10.78 16.46
CA ILE A 128 7.59 -11.99 16.60
C ILE A 128 7.20 -12.74 17.89
N LEU A 129 6.87 -12.02 18.96
CA LEU A 129 6.45 -12.63 20.23
C LEU A 129 5.11 -13.36 20.14
N SER A 130 4.22 -12.97 19.21
CA SER A 130 2.96 -13.70 18.98
C SER A 130 3.13 -14.99 18.18
N GLY A 131 4.32 -15.25 17.61
CA GLY A 131 4.70 -16.54 17.02
C GLY A 131 5.89 -16.46 16.06
N PRO A 132 6.69 -17.54 15.92
CA PRO A 132 7.94 -17.53 15.14
C PRO A 132 7.73 -17.37 13.62
N ASN A 133 6.50 -17.52 13.15
CA ASN A 133 6.16 -17.38 11.72
C ASN A 133 6.39 -15.96 11.19
N TYR A 134 6.36 -14.94 12.06
CA TYR A 134 6.56 -13.55 11.62
C TYR A 134 8.01 -13.25 11.19
N ILE A 135 9.00 -13.99 11.72
CA ILE A 135 10.40 -13.86 11.27
C ILE A 135 10.51 -14.19 9.78
N LYS A 136 9.80 -15.22 9.30
CA LYS A 136 9.77 -15.59 7.88
C LYS A 136 9.22 -14.46 7.00
N ILE A 137 8.23 -13.71 7.51
CA ILE A 137 7.62 -12.57 6.82
C ILE A 137 8.65 -11.44 6.69
N ILE A 138 9.35 -11.10 7.78
CA ILE A 138 10.39 -10.06 7.80
C ILE A 138 11.52 -10.42 6.83
N LEU A 139 12.07 -11.63 6.93
CA LEU A 139 13.15 -12.08 6.04
C LEU A 139 12.74 -12.05 4.57
N ALA A 140 11.51 -12.47 4.26
CA ALA A 140 10.99 -12.44 2.90
C ALA A 140 10.78 -11.01 2.37
N ALA A 141 10.28 -10.09 3.20
CA ALA A 141 10.12 -8.68 2.83
C ALA A 141 11.49 -8.03 2.58
N HIS A 142 12.48 -8.24 3.44
CA HIS A 142 13.82 -7.73 3.22
C HIS A 142 14.48 -8.31 1.97
N ARG A 143 14.31 -9.62 1.71
CA ARG A 143 14.80 -10.24 0.47
C ARG A 143 14.21 -9.57 -0.77
N GLN A 144 12.89 -9.32 -0.77
CA GLN A 144 12.18 -8.61 -1.84
C GLN A 144 12.73 -7.18 -2.01
N LEU A 145 12.96 -6.44 -0.92
CA LEU A 145 13.55 -5.09 -0.99
C LEU A 145 14.96 -5.08 -1.58
N HIS A 146 15.80 -6.07 -1.23
CA HIS A 146 17.16 -6.16 -1.75
C HIS A 146 17.21 -6.57 -3.23
N SER A 147 16.22 -7.34 -3.70
CA SER A 147 16.17 -7.80 -5.09
C SER A 147 15.47 -6.83 -6.05
N HIS A 148 14.88 -5.75 -5.55
CA HIS A 148 14.12 -4.80 -6.38
C HIS A 148 14.66 -3.36 -6.25
N PRO A 149 14.64 -2.57 -7.32
CA PRO A 149 15.08 -1.17 -7.28
C PRO A 149 14.20 -0.35 -6.34
N LEU A 150 14.68 0.82 -5.93
CA LEU A 150 13.89 1.75 -5.10
C LEU A 150 12.64 2.25 -5.83
N PRO A 151 11.56 2.58 -5.10
CA PRO A 151 10.33 3.09 -5.68
C PRO A 151 10.55 4.44 -6.36
N ILE A 152 9.94 4.62 -7.54
CA ILE A 152 10.02 5.88 -8.30
C ILE A 152 8.95 6.86 -7.80
N SER A 153 9.39 7.98 -7.22
CA SER A 153 8.53 9.07 -6.73
C SER A 153 9.31 10.39 -6.65
N GLU A 154 8.64 11.52 -6.96
CA GLU A 154 9.26 12.85 -6.99
C GLU A 154 9.43 13.52 -5.61
N LYS A 155 9.19 12.83 -4.50
CA LYS A 155 9.41 13.29 -3.10
C LYS A 155 9.02 14.75 -2.80
N LYS A 156 7.97 15.27 -3.45
CA LYS A 156 7.46 16.64 -3.24
C LYS A 156 6.73 16.78 -1.90
N LEU A 157 6.09 15.71 -1.46
CA LEU A 157 5.47 15.62 -0.14
C LEU A 157 6.19 14.60 0.72
N THR A 158 6.28 14.92 2.00
CA THR A 158 6.73 13.97 3.03
C THR A 158 5.67 12.91 3.29
N ASP A 159 6.09 11.76 3.83
CA ASP A 159 5.18 10.69 4.23
C ASP A 159 4.18 11.13 5.32
N ILE A 160 4.59 12.06 6.21
CA ILE A 160 3.69 12.65 7.21
C ILE A 160 2.59 13.49 6.56
N GLN A 161 2.95 14.39 5.65
CA GLN A 161 1.95 15.22 4.93
C GLN A 161 0.96 14.34 4.16
N VAL A 162 1.45 13.31 3.48
CA VAL A 162 0.58 12.38 2.75
C VAL A 162 -0.39 11.66 3.71
N LEU A 163 0.09 11.18 4.86
CA LEU A 163 -0.76 10.56 5.87
C LEU A 163 -1.80 11.55 6.43
N GLU A 164 -1.44 12.79 6.71
CA GLU A 164 -2.37 13.81 7.21
C GLU A 164 -3.46 14.16 6.21
N MET A 165 -3.12 14.23 4.92
CA MET A 165 -4.08 14.53 3.85
C MET A 165 -5.09 13.40 3.60
N LEU A 166 -4.81 12.18 4.07
CA LEU A 166 -5.55 10.97 3.68
C LEU A 166 -6.19 10.22 4.86
N LYS A 167 -6.10 10.75 6.09
CA LYS A 167 -6.84 10.26 7.26
C LYS A 167 -8.35 10.35 7.08
#